data_AF-A0A117SP45-F1
#
_entry.id   AF-A0A117SP45-F1
#
_cell.length_a   1.000
_cell.length_b   1.000
_cell.length_c   1.000
_cell.angle_alpha   90.00
_cell.angle_beta   90.00
_cell.angle_gamma   90.00
#
_symmetry.space_group_name_H-M   'P 1'
#
loop_
_entity.id
_entity.type
_entity.pdbx_description
1 polymer ?
#
loop_
_entity_poly.entity_id
_entity_poly.type
_entity_poly.pdbx_seq_one_letter_code
_entity_poly.pdbx_strand_id
1 'polypeptide(L)'
;MELTFWLLDVTYGVVGNAPELRLFGITNNDKRVLVLDRSFRPYFYVLPSGDSSTVLANVKRKLEGRVLGVELVKRRLFGGEVDAIKVTATIPEKVRELREIAAEIPGVKDVLEADIRFSQRYLLDMGVKPSNWVVVDQCEEVKGNYQVDLVCLAKTRPRMIEEHKLPNFRILALDIEVYNPRGMPNPDRDPIIIISTMTKEDGIKMFVADDSKNDAKIIREFVDYLRKYDPDIIVGYNNNGFDWPYLVNRSSRVGVKLTISRMGNPPEPSVYGHWSVIGRANVDLYNFIEEMGEIKVKSLDRAAEFLGVMRRDERVLIPGHRIYEYWDDKSKRDLLLRYARDDVVSTYGLAEKLLPFAIQLSSISGLPLDQVGASSVGARVEWMIFYEAVKRGELAPNREERPYETYKGAVVLEPRPGLHEDIAVIDFSSMYPSIMMKYNVSPDTLVIGDCNDCYVAPENNYRFRKTPEGLYPGLLRVLVESRRKVRDLMKNYPENSPDWVLLNERQRALKVMANAMYGYCGW
;
A
#
# COMPACT_ATOMS: atom_id res chain seq x y z
N MET A 1 -27.15 8.98 9.97
CA MET A 1 -26.77 7.85 10.84
C MET A 1 -25.29 7.92 11.15
N GLU A 2 -24.87 7.37 12.29
CA GLU A 2 -23.47 7.03 12.52
C GLU A 2 -23.13 5.78 11.72
N LEU A 3 -21.97 5.74 11.06
CA LEU A 3 -21.52 4.59 10.29
C LEU A 3 -20.09 4.22 10.69
N THR A 4 -19.93 3.01 11.24
CA THR A 4 -18.63 2.41 11.56
C THR A 4 -18.29 1.32 10.55
N PHE A 5 -17.11 1.41 9.93
CA PHE A 5 -16.66 0.49 8.90
C PHE A 5 -15.14 0.35 8.89
N TRP A 6 -14.65 -0.79 8.43
CA TRP A 6 -13.25 -1.06 8.19
C TRP A 6 -12.87 -0.55 6.80
N LEU A 7 -11.90 0.37 6.72
CA LEU A 7 -11.51 1.03 5.46
C LEU A 7 -10.65 0.10 4.59
N LEU A 8 -11.22 -0.33 3.46
CA LEU A 8 -10.60 -1.28 2.52
C LEU A 8 -9.84 -0.58 1.40
N ASP A 9 -10.50 0.37 0.73
CA ASP A 9 -9.97 1.06 -0.45
C ASP A 9 -10.41 2.53 -0.45
N VAL A 10 -9.62 3.39 -1.07
CA VAL A 10 -9.91 4.81 -1.24
C VAL A 10 -9.59 5.27 -2.65
N THR A 11 -10.54 5.96 -3.27
CA THR A 11 -10.35 6.61 -4.56
C THR A 11 -11.06 7.98 -4.57
N TYR A 12 -11.02 8.66 -5.71
CA TYR A 12 -11.79 9.88 -5.91
C TYR A 12 -12.33 9.98 -7.33
N GLY A 13 -13.33 10.83 -7.52
CA GLY A 13 -13.77 11.30 -8.82
C GLY A 13 -14.02 12.80 -8.80
N VAL A 14 -14.36 13.37 -9.94
CA VAL A 14 -14.77 14.79 -10.06
C VAL A 14 -16.24 14.83 -10.47
N VAL A 15 -17.09 15.44 -9.63
CA VAL A 15 -18.53 15.60 -9.85
C VAL A 15 -18.85 17.09 -9.83
N GLY A 16 -19.35 17.63 -10.95
CA GLY A 16 -19.73 19.05 -11.03
C GLY A 16 -18.58 20.02 -10.74
N ASN A 17 -17.37 19.73 -11.25
CA ASN A 17 -16.14 20.50 -11.01
C ASN A 17 -15.71 20.57 -9.53
N ALA A 18 -16.13 19.59 -8.72
CA ALA A 18 -15.67 19.42 -7.35
C ALA A 18 -15.18 17.97 -7.15
N PRO A 19 -14.10 17.75 -6.39
CA PRO A 19 -13.67 16.41 -6.05
C PRO A 19 -14.65 15.74 -5.09
N GLU A 20 -14.80 14.43 -5.26
CA GLU A 20 -15.56 13.53 -4.39
C GLU A 20 -14.65 12.35 -4.01
N LEU A 21 -14.30 12.25 -2.73
CA LEU A 21 -13.60 11.09 -2.18
C LEU A 21 -14.59 9.94 -2.04
N ARG A 22 -14.08 8.72 -2.24
CA ARG A 22 -14.83 7.47 -2.22
C ARG A 22 -14.10 6.47 -1.34
N LEU A 23 -14.63 6.21 -0.16
CA LEU A 23 -14.07 5.30 0.82
C LEU A 23 -14.90 4.02 0.81
N PHE A 24 -14.30 2.92 0.38
CA PHE A 24 -14.93 1.61 0.40
C PHE A 24 -14.56 0.87 1.67
N GLY A 25 -15.51 0.14 2.24
CA GLY A 25 -15.23 -0.61 3.45
C GLY A 25 -16.30 -1.62 3.82
N ILE A 26 -16.13 -2.22 4.99
CA ILE A 26 -16.98 -3.30 5.49
C ILE A 26 -17.41 -2.98 6.92
N THR A 27 -18.71 -2.98 7.21
CA THR A 27 -19.20 -2.75 8.58
C THR A 27 -19.01 -3.98 9.47
N ASN A 28 -19.21 -3.80 10.76
CA ASN A 28 -19.24 -4.90 11.75
C ASN A 28 -20.33 -5.94 11.51
N ASN A 29 -21.36 -5.60 10.74
CA ASN A 29 -22.45 -6.49 10.33
C ASN A 29 -22.27 -6.98 8.89
N ASP A 30 -21.02 -7.03 8.40
CA ASP A 30 -20.62 -7.56 7.10
C ASP A 30 -21.26 -6.87 5.88
N LYS A 31 -21.77 -5.64 6.04
CA LYS A 31 -22.24 -4.83 4.90
C LYS A 31 -21.06 -4.14 4.22
N ARG A 32 -20.96 -4.28 2.91
CA ARG A 32 -20.01 -3.55 2.07
C ARG A 32 -20.58 -2.15 1.83
N VAL A 33 -19.80 -1.12 2.10
CA VAL A 33 -20.27 0.26 2.08
C VAL A 33 -19.37 1.14 1.21
N LEU A 34 -19.98 2.19 0.67
CA LEU A 34 -19.26 3.29 0.03
C LEU A 34 -19.63 4.60 0.74
N VAL A 35 -18.63 5.25 1.33
CA VAL A 35 -18.75 6.60 1.89
C VAL A 35 -18.21 7.61 0.89
N LEU A 36 -19.04 8.60 0.54
CA LEU A 36 -18.72 9.73 -0.31
C LEU A 36 -18.40 10.94 0.55
N ASP A 37 -17.30 11.65 0.30
CA ASP A 37 -16.96 12.92 0.95
C ASP A 37 -16.62 13.99 -0.09
N ARG A 38 -17.39 15.08 -0.08
CA ARG A 38 -17.25 16.23 -1.01
C ARG A 38 -16.69 17.47 -0.34
N SER A 39 -16.31 17.39 0.93
CA SER A 39 -15.86 18.53 1.74
C SER A 39 -14.38 18.88 1.53
N PHE A 40 -13.57 17.91 1.11
CA PHE A 40 -12.13 18.07 0.99
C PHE A 40 -11.72 18.74 -0.32
N ARG A 41 -10.65 19.54 -0.30
CA ARG A 41 -10.09 20.21 -1.48
C ARG A 41 -8.57 20.00 -1.56
N PRO A 42 -8.03 19.81 -2.77
CA PRO A 42 -6.59 19.66 -2.96
C PRO A 42 -5.88 20.98 -2.66
N TYR A 43 -4.69 20.88 -2.09
CA TYR A 43 -3.85 22.04 -1.80
C TYR A 43 -2.37 21.66 -1.82
N PHE A 44 -1.53 22.67 -1.85
CA PHE A 44 -0.07 22.57 -1.67
C PHE A 44 0.45 23.81 -0.94
N TYR A 45 1.73 23.80 -0.57
CA TYR A 45 2.36 24.91 0.14
C TYR A 45 3.41 25.62 -0.71
N VAL A 46 3.47 26.94 -0.59
CA VAL A 46 4.51 27.79 -1.18
C VAL A 46 5.35 28.35 -0.05
N LEU A 47 6.67 28.13 -0.10
CA LEU A 47 7.62 28.62 0.88
C LEU A 47 8.21 29.96 0.41
N PRO A 48 8.07 31.06 1.16
CA PRO A 48 8.67 32.35 0.81
C PRO A 48 10.19 32.38 1.10
N SER A 49 10.93 33.16 0.31
CA SER A 49 12.37 33.44 0.51
C SER A 49 12.64 34.80 1.18
N GLY A 50 11.60 35.62 1.42
CA GLY A 50 11.69 36.97 1.98
C GLY A 50 10.43 37.34 2.77
N ASP A 51 9.99 38.61 2.69
CA ASP A 51 8.76 39.04 3.36
C ASP A 51 7.53 38.26 2.88
N SER A 52 7.01 37.41 3.78
CA SER A 52 5.86 36.54 3.55
C SER A 52 4.62 37.31 3.07
N SER A 53 4.44 38.55 3.53
CA SER A 53 3.27 39.38 3.17
C SER A 53 3.32 39.81 1.70
N THR A 54 4.49 40.23 1.23
CA THR A 54 4.73 40.57 -0.17
C THR A 54 4.57 39.36 -1.08
N VAL A 55 5.15 38.21 -0.71
CA VAL A 55 5.02 36.97 -1.49
C VAL A 55 3.55 36.52 -1.55
N LEU A 56 2.83 36.58 -0.43
CA LEU A 56 1.40 36.29 -0.37
C LEU A 56 0.58 37.15 -1.34
N ALA A 57 0.85 38.46 -1.39
CA ALA A 57 0.17 39.37 -2.30
C ALA A 57 0.46 39.03 -3.78
N ASN A 58 1.71 38.69 -4.10
CA ASN A 58 2.10 38.26 -5.45
C ASN A 58 1.41 36.94 -5.85
N VAL A 59 1.36 35.95 -4.95
CA VAL A 59 0.66 34.67 -5.16
C VAL A 59 -0.84 34.89 -5.39
N LYS A 60 -1.49 35.71 -4.54
CA LYS A 60 -2.91 36.06 -4.68
C LYS A 60 -3.20 36.69 -6.05
N ARG A 61 -2.40 37.67 -6.46
CA ARG A 61 -2.58 38.36 -7.74
C ARG A 61 -2.36 37.43 -8.94
N LYS A 62 -1.33 36.58 -8.89
CA LYS A 62 -0.99 35.69 -10.02
C LYS A 62 -1.97 34.53 -10.19
N LEU A 63 -2.53 34.03 -9.08
CA LEU A 63 -3.46 32.90 -9.06
C LEU A 63 -4.94 33.32 -8.98
N GLU A 64 -5.24 34.61 -9.06
CA GLU A 64 -6.59 35.15 -9.00
C GLU A 64 -7.51 34.48 -10.02
N GLY A 65 -8.70 34.06 -9.58
CA GLY A 65 -9.68 33.34 -10.40
C GLY A 65 -9.34 31.88 -10.73
N ARG A 66 -8.14 31.38 -10.38
CA ARG A 66 -7.70 29.99 -10.67
C ARG A 66 -7.82 29.05 -9.47
N VAL A 67 -7.82 29.62 -8.26
CA VAL A 67 -7.78 28.89 -6.98
C VAL A 67 -8.99 29.22 -6.11
N LEU A 68 -9.28 28.33 -5.15
CA LEU A 68 -10.35 28.53 -4.16
C LEU A 68 -9.90 29.41 -2.99
N GLY A 69 -8.60 29.41 -2.67
CA GLY A 69 -8.07 30.17 -1.56
C GLY A 69 -6.55 30.19 -1.53
N VAL A 70 -6.01 31.28 -0.98
CA VAL A 70 -4.58 31.49 -0.74
C VAL A 70 -4.45 32.10 0.66
N GLU A 71 -3.88 31.35 1.59
CA GLU A 71 -3.77 31.72 3.00
C GLU A 71 -2.35 31.59 3.53
N LEU A 72 -1.91 32.54 4.35
CA LEU A 72 -0.65 32.45 5.07
C LEU A 72 -0.85 31.63 6.34
N VAL A 73 0.00 30.62 6.54
CA VAL A 73 -0.08 29.71 7.69
C VAL A 73 1.29 29.53 8.32
N LYS A 74 1.30 29.29 9.63
CA LYS A 74 2.49 28.84 10.36
C LYS A 74 2.64 27.33 10.25
N ARG A 75 3.85 26.88 9.92
CA ARG A 75 4.23 25.48 9.78
C ARG A 75 5.63 25.26 10.34
N ARG A 76 6.06 24.01 10.36
CA ARG A 76 7.43 23.63 10.71
C ARG A 76 8.13 23.03 9.48
N LEU A 77 9.42 23.29 9.34
CA LEU A 77 10.27 22.66 8.34
C LEU A 77 11.66 22.43 8.94
N PHE A 78 12.08 21.17 8.97
CA PHE A 78 13.25 20.70 9.73
C PHE A 78 13.24 21.19 11.19
N GLY A 79 12.06 21.17 11.82
CA GLY A 79 11.85 21.48 13.22
C GLY A 79 11.79 22.97 13.55
N GLY A 80 12.17 23.86 12.62
CA GLY A 80 12.06 25.32 12.75
C GLY A 80 10.70 25.82 12.27
N GLU A 81 10.19 26.89 12.90
CA GLU A 81 8.95 27.53 12.44
C GLU A 81 9.19 28.30 11.14
N VAL A 82 8.30 28.12 10.17
CA VAL A 82 8.30 28.81 8.89
C VAL A 82 6.91 29.34 8.56
N ASP A 83 6.90 30.48 7.87
CA ASP A 83 5.71 30.95 7.16
C ASP A 83 5.56 30.14 5.87
N ALA A 84 4.36 29.63 5.61
CA ALA A 84 4.02 28.95 4.36
C ALA A 84 2.71 29.51 3.81
N ILE A 85 2.58 29.60 2.49
CA ILE A 85 1.36 30.04 1.84
C ILE A 85 0.65 28.80 1.31
N LYS A 86 -0.51 28.47 1.88
CA LYS A 86 -1.33 27.34 1.43
C LYS A 86 -2.20 27.79 0.26
N VAL A 87 -2.05 27.10 -0.87
CA VAL A 87 -2.82 27.34 -2.10
C VAL A 87 -3.81 26.21 -2.27
N THR A 88 -5.11 26.52 -2.29
CA THR A 88 -6.19 25.52 -2.41
C THR A 88 -6.75 25.52 -3.83
N ALA A 89 -6.63 24.40 -4.52
CA ALA A 89 -7.09 24.22 -5.89
C ALA A 89 -8.55 23.76 -5.96
N THR A 90 -9.18 23.93 -7.13
CA THR A 90 -10.57 23.49 -7.36
C THR A 90 -10.70 21.97 -7.46
N ILE A 91 -9.82 21.35 -8.24
CA ILE A 91 -9.77 19.89 -8.49
C ILE A 91 -8.30 19.41 -8.53
N PRO A 92 -8.02 18.12 -8.26
CA PRO A 92 -6.66 17.61 -8.14
C PRO A 92 -5.80 17.81 -9.39
N GLU A 93 -6.40 17.70 -10.57
CA GLU A 93 -5.75 17.80 -11.87
C GLU A 93 -5.09 19.17 -12.08
N LYS A 94 -5.61 20.23 -11.45
CA LYS A 94 -5.08 21.58 -11.54
C LYS A 94 -3.85 21.83 -10.67
N VAL A 95 -3.57 20.98 -9.68
CA VAL A 95 -2.44 21.19 -8.75
C VAL A 95 -1.12 21.31 -9.50
N ARG A 96 -0.92 20.50 -10.56
CA ARG A 96 0.30 20.51 -11.37
C ARG A 96 0.53 21.84 -12.09
N GLU A 97 -0.50 22.36 -12.77
CA GLU A 97 -0.41 23.67 -13.44
C GLU A 97 -0.16 24.78 -12.40
N LEU A 98 -0.91 24.75 -11.30
CA LEU A 98 -0.85 25.80 -10.28
C LEU A 98 0.49 25.84 -9.54
N ARG A 99 1.12 24.69 -9.26
CA ARG A 99 2.45 24.64 -8.63
C ARG A 99 3.54 25.18 -9.55
N GLU A 100 3.44 24.93 -10.86
CA GLU A 100 4.39 25.44 -11.85
C GLU A 100 4.30 26.98 -11.94
N ILE A 101 3.07 27.52 -12.01
CA ILE A 101 2.85 28.97 -11.97
C ILE A 101 3.35 29.57 -10.65
N ALA A 102 3.09 28.91 -9.52
CA ALA A 102 3.50 29.41 -8.20
C ALA A 102 5.03 29.44 -8.03
N ALA A 103 5.74 28.43 -8.55
CA ALA A 103 7.18 28.33 -8.46
C ALA A 103 7.92 29.47 -9.18
N GLU A 104 7.33 30.02 -10.25
CA GLU A 104 7.90 31.14 -11.01
C GLU A 104 7.68 32.52 -10.37
N ILE A 105 6.91 32.61 -9.27
CA ILE A 105 6.58 33.89 -8.66
C ILE A 105 7.80 34.45 -7.91
N PRO A 106 8.18 35.72 -8.16
CA PRO A 106 9.28 36.35 -7.43
C PRO A 106 9.09 36.30 -5.91
N GLY A 107 10.11 35.81 -5.21
CA GLY A 107 10.11 35.64 -3.75
C GLY A 107 9.63 34.26 -3.29
N VAL A 108 9.20 33.37 -4.18
CA VAL A 108 8.99 31.95 -3.85
C VAL A 108 10.33 31.23 -3.80
N LYS A 109 10.61 30.57 -2.67
CA LYS A 109 11.78 29.72 -2.46
C LYS A 109 11.56 28.32 -3.02
N ASP A 110 10.42 27.74 -2.70
CA ASP A 110 10.08 26.36 -3.07
C ASP A 110 8.56 26.13 -3.01
N VAL A 111 8.10 25.05 -3.63
CA VAL A 111 6.72 24.57 -3.59
C VAL A 111 6.71 23.15 -3.03
N LEU A 112 6.04 22.95 -1.90
CA LEU A 112 6.07 21.70 -1.13
C LEU A 112 4.72 20.98 -1.19
N GLU A 113 4.76 19.65 -1.04
CA GLU A 113 3.61 18.75 -0.94
C GLU A 113 2.66 18.75 -2.15
N ALA A 114 3.10 19.28 -3.30
CA ALA A 114 2.28 19.39 -4.50
C ALA A 114 2.17 18.09 -5.32
N ASP A 115 2.90 17.04 -4.93
CA ASP A 115 2.96 15.72 -5.57
C ASP A 115 2.28 14.63 -4.72
N ILE A 116 1.77 14.95 -3.53
CA ILE A 116 0.97 14.04 -2.72
C ILE A 116 -0.36 13.77 -3.42
N ARG A 117 -0.62 12.51 -3.75
CA ARG A 117 -1.88 12.09 -4.39
C ARG A 117 -3.08 12.46 -3.53
N PHE A 118 -4.14 12.93 -4.18
CA PHE A 118 -5.29 13.53 -3.50
C PHE A 118 -6.00 12.62 -2.49
N SER A 119 -6.22 11.34 -2.83
CA SER A 119 -6.79 10.36 -1.88
C SER A 119 -5.90 10.14 -0.67
N GLN A 120 -4.58 10.10 -0.87
CA GLN A 120 -3.62 9.96 0.23
C GLN A 120 -3.52 11.23 1.08
N ARG A 121 -3.53 12.42 0.45
CA ARG A 121 -3.58 13.70 1.16
C ARG A 121 -4.81 13.80 2.06
N TYR A 122 -5.95 13.30 1.61
CA TYR A 122 -7.16 13.21 2.42
C TYR A 122 -6.97 12.30 3.64
N LEU A 123 -6.44 11.09 3.45
CA LEU A 123 -6.17 10.16 4.54
C LEU A 123 -5.20 10.75 5.58
N LEU A 124 -4.13 11.42 5.12
CA LEU A 124 -3.18 12.13 5.97
C LEU A 124 -3.87 13.21 6.81
N ASP A 125 -4.66 14.10 6.19
CA ASP A 125 -5.34 15.21 6.88
C ASP A 125 -6.38 14.74 7.89
N MET A 126 -7.11 13.68 7.57
CA MET A 126 -8.10 13.10 8.47
C MET A 126 -7.45 12.27 9.58
N GLY A 127 -6.15 11.97 9.48
CA GLY A 127 -5.46 11.05 10.37
C GLY A 127 -6.03 9.63 10.28
N VAL A 128 -6.58 9.26 9.12
CA VAL A 128 -7.20 7.96 8.85
C VAL A 128 -6.24 7.09 8.06
N LYS A 129 -6.07 5.84 8.48
CA LYS A 129 -5.24 4.85 7.78
C LYS A 129 -6.12 3.74 7.22
N PRO A 130 -5.82 3.23 6.01
CA PRO A 130 -6.45 2.01 5.50
C PRO A 130 -6.21 0.85 6.45
N SER A 131 -7.00 -0.21 6.28
CA SER A 131 -6.94 -1.41 7.12
C SER A 131 -7.18 -1.17 8.62
N ASN A 132 -7.92 -0.11 8.96
CA ASN A 132 -8.37 0.21 10.31
C ASN A 132 -9.88 0.51 10.32
N TRP A 133 -10.47 0.44 11.51
CA TRP A 133 -11.85 0.87 11.73
C TRP A 133 -11.96 2.39 11.77
N VAL A 134 -12.96 2.88 11.05
CA VAL A 134 -13.27 4.29 10.83
C VAL A 134 -14.74 4.50 11.16
N VAL A 135 -15.06 5.62 11.78
CA VAL A 135 -16.43 6.06 12.02
C VAL A 135 -16.67 7.42 11.38
N VAL A 136 -17.87 7.56 10.81
CA VAL A 136 -18.44 8.82 10.34
C VAL A 136 -19.70 9.06 11.16
N ASP A 137 -19.63 10.02 12.09
CA ASP A 137 -20.70 10.29 13.07
C ASP A 137 -22.02 10.70 12.41
N GLN A 138 -21.95 11.48 11.32
CA GLN A 138 -23.11 11.88 10.54
C GLN A 138 -22.92 11.54 9.08
N CYS A 139 -23.68 10.55 8.64
CA CYS A 139 -23.70 10.07 7.28
C CYS A 139 -25.15 9.97 6.78
N GLU A 140 -25.43 10.50 5.59
CA GLU A 140 -26.74 10.48 4.94
C GLU A 140 -26.76 9.38 3.86
N GLU A 141 -27.67 8.41 3.98
CA GLU A 141 -27.82 7.38 2.96
C GLU A 141 -28.29 7.99 1.63
N VAL A 142 -27.62 7.62 0.54
CA VAL A 142 -27.93 8.10 -0.81
C VAL A 142 -28.03 6.94 -1.77
N LYS A 143 -28.75 7.12 -2.88
CA LYS A 143 -28.79 6.13 -3.95
C LYS A 143 -27.58 6.27 -4.87
N GLY A 144 -27.01 5.14 -5.26
CA GLY A 144 -25.91 5.08 -6.24
C GLY A 144 -25.92 3.76 -6.97
N ASN A 145 -25.42 3.74 -8.21
CA ASN A 145 -25.28 2.52 -9.00
C ASN A 145 -23.89 1.92 -8.77
N TYR A 146 -23.67 1.38 -7.57
CA TYR A 146 -22.42 0.79 -7.13
C TYR A 146 -22.67 -0.60 -6.58
N GLN A 147 -21.71 -1.51 -6.72
CA GLN A 147 -21.80 -2.86 -6.19
C GLN A 147 -21.43 -2.89 -4.69
N VAL A 148 -22.30 -2.30 -3.87
CA VAL A 148 -22.20 -2.26 -2.40
C VAL A 148 -23.59 -2.35 -1.79
N ASP A 149 -23.67 -2.73 -0.51
CA ASP A 149 -24.93 -2.85 0.22
C ASP A 149 -25.49 -1.50 0.65
N LEU A 150 -24.62 -0.49 0.81
CA LEU A 150 -25.00 0.84 1.31
C LEU A 150 -24.08 1.92 0.73
N VAL A 151 -24.67 3.04 0.31
CA VAL A 151 -23.95 4.23 -0.14
C VAL A 151 -24.34 5.39 0.75
N CYS A 152 -23.35 6.14 1.21
CA CYS A 152 -23.59 7.17 2.20
C CYS A 152 -22.74 8.42 1.94
N LEU A 153 -23.35 9.60 2.05
CA LEU A 153 -22.69 10.89 1.96
C LEU A 153 -22.29 11.38 3.36
N ALA A 154 -20.99 11.49 3.59
CA ALA A 154 -20.44 12.00 4.84
C ALA A 154 -20.81 13.48 5.04
N LYS A 155 -21.31 13.82 6.23
CA LYS A 155 -21.55 15.19 6.71
C LYS A 155 -20.52 15.61 7.76
N THR A 156 -19.89 14.64 8.40
CA THR A 156 -18.76 14.81 9.32
C THR A 156 -17.52 14.14 8.76
N ARG A 157 -16.34 14.59 9.22
CA ARG A 157 -15.07 13.98 8.86
C ARG A 157 -14.97 12.55 9.42
N PRO A 158 -14.36 11.61 8.70
CA PRO A 158 -14.06 10.30 9.25
C PRO A 158 -13.00 10.40 10.33
N ARG A 159 -13.10 9.55 11.35
CA ARG A 159 -12.08 9.40 12.40
C ARG A 159 -11.79 7.92 12.64
N MET A 160 -10.54 7.58 12.92
CA MET A 160 -10.19 6.21 13.32
C MET A 160 -10.69 5.91 14.73
N ILE A 161 -11.01 4.64 14.97
CA ILE A 161 -11.29 4.10 16.30
C ILE A 161 -10.36 2.93 16.60
N GLU A 162 -10.10 2.70 17.89
CA GLU A 162 -9.31 1.55 18.32
C GLU A 162 -10.21 0.31 18.39
N GLU A 163 -10.10 -0.54 17.38
CA GLU A 163 -10.76 -1.83 17.30
C GLU A 163 -9.81 -2.80 16.56
N HIS A 164 -9.68 -4.01 17.08
CA HIS A 164 -8.70 -5.00 16.61
C HIS A 164 -9.34 -6.14 15.84
N LYS A 165 -10.65 -6.37 16.00
CA LYS A 165 -11.37 -7.42 15.28
C LYS A 165 -11.39 -7.13 13.78
N LEU A 166 -11.05 -8.12 12.95
CA LEU A 166 -11.20 -7.99 11.50
C LEU A 166 -12.65 -8.24 11.07
N PRO A 167 -13.16 -7.56 10.04
CA PRO A 167 -14.42 -7.93 9.40
C PRO A 167 -14.29 -9.27 8.65
N ASN A 168 -15.41 -9.89 8.29
CA ASN A 168 -15.38 -11.12 7.49
C ASN A 168 -15.15 -10.79 6.00
N PHE A 169 -13.92 -10.98 5.53
CA PHE A 169 -13.54 -10.78 4.14
C PHE A 169 -14.02 -11.91 3.24
N ARG A 170 -14.54 -11.57 2.07
CA ARG A 170 -14.65 -12.47 0.92
C ARG A 170 -13.33 -12.42 0.14
N ILE A 171 -12.59 -13.52 0.14
CA ILE A 171 -11.27 -13.62 -0.48
C ILE A 171 -11.37 -14.53 -1.71
N LEU A 172 -10.89 -14.04 -2.85
CA LEU A 172 -10.80 -14.80 -4.09
C LEU A 172 -9.34 -14.89 -4.54
N ALA A 173 -8.80 -16.10 -4.58
CA ALA A 173 -7.54 -16.38 -5.27
C ALA A 173 -7.78 -16.53 -6.77
N LEU A 174 -6.87 -15.99 -7.58
CA LEU A 174 -6.91 -16.00 -9.04
C LEU A 174 -5.58 -16.53 -9.59
N ASP A 175 -5.69 -17.33 -10.64
CA ASP A 175 -4.58 -17.81 -11.47
C ASP A 175 -5.07 -17.98 -12.93
N ILE A 176 -4.20 -17.77 -13.92
CA ILE A 176 -4.54 -17.96 -15.34
C ILE A 176 -3.48 -18.77 -16.08
N GLU A 177 -3.92 -19.60 -17.01
CA GLU A 177 -3.03 -20.26 -17.98
C GLU A 177 -3.32 -19.76 -19.39
N VAL A 178 -2.23 -19.47 -20.11
CA VAL A 178 -2.28 -18.85 -21.44
C VAL A 178 -1.64 -19.79 -22.46
N TYR A 179 -2.33 -19.96 -23.60
CA TYR A 179 -1.80 -20.73 -24.71
C TYR A 179 -0.57 -20.03 -25.31
N ASN A 180 0.59 -20.67 -25.32
CA ASN A 180 1.87 -20.00 -25.58
C ASN A 180 2.83 -20.74 -26.55
N PRO A 181 2.40 -21.13 -27.77
CA PRO A 181 3.19 -21.94 -28.70
C PRO A 181 4.43 -21.23 -29.27
N ARG A 182 4.60 -19.92 -28.99
CA ARG A 182 5.68 -19.08 -29.51
C ARG A 182 6.58 -18.52 -28.41
N GLY A 183 6.55 -19.12 -27.21
CA GLY A 183 7.31 -18.64 -26.05
C GLY A 183 6.49 -17.65 -25.21
N MET A 184 7.00 -16.44 -24.98
CA MET A 184 6.31 -15.45 -24.16
C MET A 184 4.93 -15.11 -24.78
N PRO A 185 3.82 -15.28 -24.06
CA PRO A 185 2.49 -15.11 -24.62
C PRO A 185 2.20 -13.64 -24.93
N ASN A 186 1.36 -13.40 -25.92
CA ASN A 186 0.95 -12.06 -26.34
C ASN A 186 -0.59 -11.93 -26.39
N PRO A 187 -1.19 -10.99 -25.64
CA PRO A 187 -2.66 -10.88 -25.52
C PRO A 187 -3.37 -10.60 -26.85
N ASP A 188 -2.70 -10.04 -27.86
CA ASP A 188 -3.32 -9.79 -29.17
C ASP A 188 -3.63 -11.06 -29.95
N ARG A 189 -2.91 -12.16 -29.66
CA ARG A 189 -2.97 -13.41 -30.43
C ARG A 189 -3.32 -14.63 -29.58
N ASP A 190 -2.76 -14.71 -28.38
CA ASP A 190 -2.65 -15.94 -27.61
C ASP A 190 -3.82 -16.01 -26.58
N PRO A 191 -4.74 -16.98 -26.70
CA PRO A 191 -5.91 -17.04 -25.84
C PRO A 191 -5.58 -17.51 -24.43
N ILE A 192 -6.37 -17.03 -23.46
CA ILE A 192 -6.43 -17.62 -22.12
C ILE A 192 -7.17 -18.95 -22.22
N ILE A 193 -6.56 -20.03 -21.77
CA ILE A 193 -7.15 -21.38 -21.89
C ILE A 193 -7.77 -21.86 -20.57
N ILE A 194 -7.29 -21.36 -19.43
CA ILE A 194 -7.82 -21.67 -18.11
C ILE A 194 -7.81 -20.39 -17.27
N ILE A 195 -8.92 -20.12 -16.57
CA ILE A 195 -8.97 -19.18 -15.45
C ILE A 195 -9.36 -20.00 -14.22
N SER A 196 -8.49 -20.04 -13.22
CA SER A 196 -8.70 -20.75 -11.97
C SER A 196 -8.99 -19.75 -10.86
N THR A 197 -10.02 -20.05 -10.06
CA THR A 197 -10.35 -19.27 -8.86
C THR A 197 -10.53 -20.19 -7.67
N MET A 198 -10.21 -19.70 -6.47
CA MET A 198 -10.50 -20.39 -5.23
C MET A 198 -11.04 -19.42 -4.18
N THR A 199 -12.14 -19.81 -3.53
CA THR A 199 -12.73 -19.08 -2.42
C THR A 199 -12.97 -20.02 -1.24
N LYS A 200 -13.24 -19.47 -0.06
CA LYS A 200 -13.59 -20.27 1.11
C LYS A 200 -14.93 -21.00 0.91
N GLU A 201 -15.90 -20.31 0.30
CA GLU A 201 -17.28 -20.76 0.19
C GLU A 201 -17.51 -21.71 -0.98
N ASP A 202 -16.95 -21.41 -2.16
CA ASP A 202 -17.17 -22.20 -3.37
C ASP A 202 -16.06 -23.24 -3.62
N GLY A 203 -14.96 -23.19 -2.87
CA GLY A 203 -13.77 -23.97 -3.16
C GLY A 203 -13.16 -23.57 -4.50
N ILE A 204 -12.68 -24.54 -5.27
CA ILE A 204 -12.04 -24.30 -6.58
C ILE A 204 -13.10 -24.20 -7.67
N LYS A 205 -12.99 -23.18 -8.51
CA LYS A 205 -13.77 -23.02 -9.73
C LYS A 205 -12.88 -22.68 -10.90
N MET A 206 -12.94 -23.48 -11.95
CA MET A 206 -12.14 -23.33 -13.17
C MET A 206 -13.04 -23.03 -14.38
N PHE A 207 -12.65 -22.04 -15.17
CA PHE A 207 -13.26 -21.71 -16.45
C PHE A 207 -12.29 -22.14 -17.55
N VAL A 208 -12.66 -23.17 -18.31
CA VAL A 208 -11.78 -23.86 -19.26
C VAL A 208 -12.27 -23.62 -20.67
N ALA A 209 -11.40 -23.15 -21.56
CA ALA A 209 -11.74 -22.93 -22.95
C ALA A 209 -12.10 -24.26 -23.64
N ASP A 210 -12.92 -24.19 -24.69
CA ASP A 210 -13.16 -25.35 -25.55
C ASP A 210 -12.00 -25.58 -26.54
N ASP A 211 -12.11 -26.60 -27.40
CA ASP A 211 -11.10 -26.91 -28.43
C ASP A 211 -10.85 -25.74 -29.41
N SER A 212 -11.82 -24.83 -29.56
CA SER A 212 -11.66 -23.63 -30.39
C SER A 212 -10.85 -22.53 -29.70
N LYS A 213 -10.48 -22.74 -28.42
CA LYS A 213 -9.75 -21.79 -27.58
C LYS A 213 -10.48 -20.45 -27.46
N ASN A 214 -11.82 -20.49 -27.45
CA ASN A 214 -12.67 -19.30 -27.34
C ASN A 214 -12.65 -18.74 -25.92
N ASP A 215 -11.71 -17.85 -25.68
CA ASP A 215 -11.48 -17.27 -24.37
C ASP A 215 -12.41 -16.08 -24.05
N ALA A 216 -13.12 -15.54 -25.04
CA ALA A 216 -14.19 -14.58 -24.79
C ALA A 216 -15.33 -15.16 -23.94
N LYS A 217 -15.57 -16.48 -24.03
CA LYS A 217 -16.56 -17.18 -23.20
C LYS A 217 -16.11 -17.25 -21.76
N ILE A 218 -14.92 -17.80 -21.49
CA ILE A 218 -14.44 -18.01 -20.12
C ILE A 218 -14.15 -16.70 -19.39
N ILE A 219 -13.70 -15.65 -20.09
CA ILE A 219 -13.51 -14.32 -19.50
C ILE A 219 -14.87 -13.76 -19.04
N ARG A 220 -15.94 -13.93 -19.83
CA ARG A 220 -17.29 -13.47 -19.45
C ARG A 220 -17.82 -14.24 -18.25
N GLU A 221 -17.67 -15.56 -18.26
CA GLU A 221 -18.08 -16.42 -17.13
C GLU A 221 -17.32 -16.07 -15.85
N PHE A 222 -16.02 -15.75 -15.96
CA PHE A 222 -15.21 -15.26 -14.84
C PHE A 222 -15.70 -13.90 -14.32
N VAL A 223 -15.98 -12.93 -15.21
CA VAL A 223 -16.54 -11.62 -14.81
C VAL A 223 -17.87 -11.79 -14.09
N ASP A 224 -18.77 -12.60 -14.64
CA ASP A 224 -20.08 -12.88 -14.03
C ASP A 224 -19.93 -13.54 -12.66
N TYR A 225 -19.00 -14.50 -12.54
CA TYR A 225 -18.70 -15.15 -11.27
C TYR A 225 -18.12 -14.18 -10.24
N LEU A 226 -17.10 -13.40 -10.58
CA LEU A 226 -16.47 -12.45 -9.67
C LEU A 226 -17.49 -11.40 -9.20
N ARG A 227 -18.33 -10.89 -10.11
CA ARG A 227 -19.41 -9.97 -9.76
C ARG A 227 -20.46 -10.64 -8.86
N LYS A 228 -20.77 -11.91 -9.05
CA LYS A 228 -21.71 -12.64 -8.18
C LYS A 228 -21.13 -12.90 -6.79
N TYR A 229 -19.86 -13.32 -6.70
CA TYR A 229 -19.18 -13.60 -5.44
C TYR A 229 -18.88 -12.30 -4.66
N ASP A 230 -18.59 -11.21 -5.38
CA ASP A 230 -18.25 -9.89 -4.84
C ASP A 230 -17.08 -9.92 -3.81
N PRO A 231 -15.86 -10.33 -4.21
CA PRO A 231 -14.72 -10.43 -3.29
C PRO A 231 -14.28 -9.05 -2.76
N ASP A 232 -13.96 -8.96 -1.48
CA ASP A 232 -13.31 -7.76 -0.93
C ASP A 232 -11.82 -7.73 -1.25
N ILE A 233 -11.19 -8.90 -1.24
CA ILE A 233 -9.76 -9.07 -1.52
C ILE A 233 -9.61 -10.06 -2.67
N ILE A 234 -8.88 -9.65 -3.70
CA ILE A 234 -8.45 -10.53 -4.79
C ILE A 234 -6.96 -10.77 -4.61
N VAL A 235 -6.56 -12.03 -4.50
CA VAL A 235 -5.15 -12.43 -4.35
C VAL A 235 -4.68 -13.18 -5.60
N GLY A 236 -3.44 -12.97 -5.97
CA GLY A 236 -2.77 -13.69 -7.06
C GLY A 236 -1.28 -13.82 -6.78
N TYR A 237 -0.57 -14.49 -7.68
CA TYR A 237 0.89 -14.62 -7.61
C TYR A 237 1.51 -14.08 -8.89
N ASN A 238 2.13 -12.90 -8.83
CA ASN A 238 2.56 -12.10 -9.98
C ASN A 238 1.38 -11.58 -10.83
N ASN A 239 0.22 -11.34 -10.21
CA ASN A 239 -0.95 -10.83 -10.90
C ASN A 239 -0.81 -9.36 -11.30
N ASN A 240 0.00 -8.56 -10.58
CA ASN A 240 0.34 -7.20 -11.01
C ASN A 240 1.26 -7.21 -12.24
N GLY A 241 2.18 -8.17 -12.31
CA GLY A 241 3.16 -8.28 -13.38
C GLY A 241 2.67 -9.00 -14.63
N PHE A 242 1.72 -9.92 -14.50
CA PHE A 242 1.25 -10.76 -15.62
C PHE A 242 -0.28 -10.81 -15.76
N ASP A 243 -1.00 -11.33 -14.77
CA ASP A 243 -2.43 -11.71 -14.94
C ASP A 243 -3.32 -10.52 -15.31
N TRP A 244 -3.26 -9.42 -14.55
CA TRP A 244 -4.08 -8.24 -14.84
C TRP A 244 -3.71 -7.55 -16.16
N PRO A 245 -2.43 -7.26 -16.44
CA PRO A 245 -2.03 -6.79 -17.76
C PRO A 245 -2.55 -7.68 -18.90
N TYR A 246 -2.48 -9.01 -18.73
CA TYR A 246 -2.91 -9.94 -19.76
C TYR A 246 -4.42 -9.95 -19.91
N LEU A 247 -5.18 -10.11 -18.82
CA LEU A 247 -6.64 -10.14 -18.81
C LEU A 247 -7.25 -8.85 -19.37
N VAL A 248 -6.74 -7.68 -18.99
CA VAL A 248 -7.26 -6.39 -19.47
C VAL A 248 -7.04 -6.22 -20.96
N ASN A 249 -5.81 -6.47 -21.46
CA ASN A 249 -5.53 -6.36 -22.88
C ASN A 249 -6.28 -7.43 -23.70
N ARG A 250 -6.29 -8.68 -23.23
CA ARG A 250 -6.96 -9.78 -23.93
C ARG A 250 -8.47 -9.60 -23.97
N SER A 251 -9.10 -9.21 -22.87
CA SER A 251 -10.54 -8.97 -22.80
C SER A 251 -10.98 -7.88 -23.80
N SER A 252 -10.22 -6.78 -23.89
CA SER A 252 -10.43 -5.75 -24.90
C SER A 252 -10.32 -6.29 -26.33
N ARG A 253 -9.29 -7.11 -26.59
CA ARG A 253 -9.06 -7.73 -27.91
C ARG A 253 -10.21 -8.63 -28.36
N VAL A 254 -10.82 -9.38 -27.44
CA VAL A 254 -11.91 -10.32 -27.73
C VAL A 254 -13.31 -9.73 -27.50
N GLY A 255 -13.40 -8.42 -27.27
CA GLY A 255 -14.68 -7.70 -27.14
C GLY A 255 -15.46 -7.98 -25.86
N VAL A 256 -14.78 -8.37 -24.78
CA VAL A 256 -15.38 -8.58 -23.45
C VAL A 256 -14.98 -7.44 -22.52
N LYS A 257 -15.97 -6.76 -21.93
CA LYS A 257 -15.70 -5.70 -20.96
C LYS A 257 -15.40 -6.32 -19.59
N LEU A 258 -14.19 -6.11 -19.07
CA LEU A 258 -13.76 -6.64 -17.76
C LEU A 258 -14.28 -5.79 -16.58
N THR A 259 -15.59 -5.60 -16.47
CA THR A 259 -16.22 -4.70 -15.47
C THR A 259 -16.28 -5.29 -14.06
N ILE A 260 -15.12 -5.49 -13.45
CA ILE A 260 -14.99 -6.22 -12.17
C ILE A 260 -14.86 -5.35 -10.93
N SER A 261 -14.60 -4.04 -11.07
CA SER A 261 -14.60 -3.11 -9.93
C SER A 261 -16.03 -2.91 -9.38
N ARG A 262 -16.14 -2.44 -8.13
CA ARG A 262 -17.45 -2.08 -7.55
C ARG A 262 -18.09 -0.84 -8.18
N MET A 263 -17.33 -0.12 -9.00
CA MET A 263 -17.76 1.01 -9.82
C MET A 263 -18.13 0.62 -11.26
N GLY A 264 -17.93 -0.65 -11.64
CA GLY A 264 -18.23 -1.15 -12.98
C GLY A 264 -17.18 -0.80 -14.05
N ASN A 265 -15.95 -0.47 -13.65
CA ASN A 265 -14.81 -0.23 -14.54
C ASN A 265 -13.82 -1.41 -14.54
N PRO A 266 -12.97 -1.53 -15.58
CA PRO A 266 -11.86 -2.48 -15.57
C PRO A 266 -10.79 -2.12 -14.54
N PRO A 267 -9.94 -3.08 -14.15
CA PRO A 267 -8.71 -2.82 -13.41
C PRO A 267 -7.81 -1.84 -14.17
N GLU A 268 -7.09 -1.00 -13.44
CA GLU A 268 -6.20 0.01 -14.02
C GLU A 268 -4.82 -0.04 -13.35
N PRO A 269 -3.73 0.15 -14.12
CA PRO A 269 -2.40 0.28 -13.54
C PRO A 269 -2.31 1.55 -12.69
N SER A 270 -1.57 1.48 -11.59
CA SER A 270 -1.45 2.56 -10.61
C SER A 270 -0.03 2.64 -10.03
N VAL A 271 0.16 3.33 -8.91
CA VAL A 271 1.49 3.55 -8.27
C VAL A 271 2.23 2.24 -8.01
N TYR A 272 3.55 2.28 -8.01
CA TYR A 272 4.38 1.11 -7.67
C TYR A 272 4.15 -0.12 -8.58
N GLY A 273 3.47 0.05 -9.73
CA GLY A 273 3.15 -1.04 -10.65
C GLY A 273 1.98 -1.93 -10.21
N HIS A 274 1.26 -1.61 -9.12
CA HIS A 274 0.07 -2.36 -8.75
C HIS A 274 -1.09 -2.07 -9.69
N TRP A 275 -2.04 -3.01 -9.75
CA TRP A 275 -3.31 -2.83 -10.44
C TRP A 275 -4.43 -2.54 -9.44
N SER A 276 -5.12 -1.42 -9.64
CA SER A 276 -6.26 -0.99 -8.82
C SER A 276 -7.55 -1.61 -9.33
N VAL A 277 -8.29 -2.29 -8.46
CA VAL A 277 -9.63 -2.81 -8.73
C VAL A 277 -10.62 -2.09 -7.81
N ILE A 278 -11.05 -0.89 -8.22
CA ILE A 278 -11.77 0.06 -7.35
C ILE A 278 -12.86 -0.60 -6.50
N GLY A 279 -12.76 -0.39 -5.19
CA GLY A 279 -13.62 -0.93 -4.15
C GLY A 279 -13.26 -2.33 -3.67
N ARG A 280 -12.15 -2.90 -4.15
CA ARG A 280 -11.59 -4.20 -3.76
C ARG A 280 -10.08 -4.03 -3.55
N ALA A 281 -9.50 -4.76 -2.61
CA ALA A 281 -8.04 -4.82 -2.46
C ALA A 281 -7.47 -5.90 -3.37
N ASN A 282 -6.69 -5.50 -4.38
CA ASN A 282 -5.92 -6.41 -5.22
C ASN A 282 -4.52 -6.63 -4.62
N VAL A 283 -4.24 -7.83 -4.09
CA VAL A 283 -3.00 -8.13 -3.39
C VAL A 283 -2.19 -9.15 -4.18
N ASP A 284 -1.02 -8.73 -4.66
CA ASP A 284 -0.06 -9.63 -5.29
C ASP A 284 0.86 -10.25 -4.23
N LEU A 285 0.74 -11.57 -4.04
CA LEU A 285 1.53 -12.30 -3.05
C LEU A 285 3.01 -12.35 -3.44
N TYR A 286 3.34 -12.25 -4.73
CA TYR A 286 4.73 -12.22 -5.19
C TYR A 286 5.49 -11.04 -4.60
N ASN A 287 4.85 -9.88 -4.43
CA ASN A 287 5.50 -8.69 -3.85
C ASN A 287 5.98 -8.92 -2.41
N PHE A 288 5.30 -9.76 -1.63
CA PHE A 288 5.74 -10.11 -0.27
C PHE A 288 6.82 -11.20 -0.28
N ILE A 289 6.73 -12.16 -1.20
CA ILE A 289 7.73 -13.21 -1.35
C ILE A 289 9.06 -12.65 -1.85
N GLU A 290 9.04 -11.62 -2.70
CA GLU A 290 10.24 -10.96 -3.22
C GLU A 290 11.15 -10.44 -2.08
N GLU A 291 10.57 -9.93 -1.00
CA GLU A 291 11.28 -9.42 0.18
C GLU A 291 11.88 -10.51 1.09
N MET A 292 11.47 -11.77 0.95
CA MET A 292 11.95 -12.88 1.79
C MET A 292 13.31 -13.42 1.31
N GLY A 293 14.41 -12.93 1.88
CA GLY A 293 15.77 -13.29 1.47
C GLY A 293 16.13 -14.79 1.59
N GLU A 294 15.37 -15.54 2.38
CA GLU A 294 15.46 -17.00 2.57
C GLU A 294 15.05 -17.77 1.32
N ILE A 295 14.05 -17.26 0.59
CA ILE A 295 13.56 -17.87 -0.65
C ILE A 295 14.42 -17.35 -1.80
N LYS A 296 15.36 -18.17 -2.29
CA LYS A 296 16.25 -17.78 -3.40
C LYS A 296 15.57 -17.80 -4.76
N VAL A 297 14.70 -18.78 -4.99
CA VAL A 297 13.90 -18.90 -6.22
C VAL A 297 12.45 -18.59 -5.88
N LYS A 298 11.94 -17.50 -6.45
CA LYS A 298 10.67 -16.86 -6.06
C LYS A 298 9.47 -17.38 -6.85
N SER A 299 9.50 -18.61 -7.34
CA SER A 299 8.36 -19.22 -8.03
C SER A 299 7.29 -19.67 -7.03
N LEU A 300 6.03 -19.73 -7.46
CA LEU A 300 4.89 -20.09 -6.61
C LEU A 300 5.08 -21.45 -5.93
N ASP A 301 5.56 -22.46 -6.65
CA ASP A 301 5.85 -23.79 -6.11
C ASP A 301 6.88 -23.76 -4.96
N ARG A 302 7.91 -22.91 -5.07
CA ARG A 302 8.95 -22.75 -4.05
C ARG A 302 8.46 -21.96 -2.85
N ALA A 303 7.68 -20.91 -3.08
CA ALA A 303 7.07 -20.14 -2.01
C ALA A 303 6.07 -21.00 -1.21
N ALA A 304 5.25 -21.79 -1.89
CA ALA A 304 4.28 -22.69 -1.28
C ALA A 304 4.96 -23.80 -0.47
N GLU A 305 6.05 -24.39 -0.97
CA GLU A 305 6.86 -25.38 -0.25
C GLU A 305 7.47 -24.75 1.01
N PHE A 306 8.12 -23.59 0.89
CA PHE A 306 8.80 -22.92 1.99
C PHE A 306 7.83 -22.54 3.13
N LEU A 307 6.62 -22.08 2.80
CA LEU A 307 5.60 -21.70 3.78
C LEU A 307 4.71 -22.87 4.21
N GLY A 308 5.03 -24.10 3.79
CA GLY A 308 4.34 -25.32 4.19
C GLY A 308 2.90 -25.40 3.69
N VAL A 309 2.59 -24.76 2.56
CA VAL A 309 1.26 -24.76 1.93
C VAL A 309 1.07 -26.00 1.06
N MET A 310 2.08 -26.33 0.24
CA MET A 310 2.03 -27.49 -0.64
C MET A 310 3.45 -28.00 -0.87
N ARG A 311 3.67 -29.30 -0.67
CA ARG A 311 4.98 -29.90 -0.94
C ARG A 311 5.18 -30.05 -2.44
N ARG A 312 6.42 -29.84 -2.89
CA ARG A 312 6.72 -29.79 -4.31
C ARG A 312 6.70 -31.17 -4.99
N ASP A 313 6.93 -32.23 -4.23
CA ASP A 313 6.83 -33.63 -4.67
C ASP A 313 5.38 -34.12 -4.83
N GLU A 314 4.42 -33.45 -4.17
CA GLU A 314 2.99 -33.71 -4.29
C GLU A 314 2.31 -32.85 -5.35
N ARG A 315 3.02 -31.86 -5.88
CA ARG A 315 2.53 -30.85 -6.82
C ARG A 315 2.75 -31.28 -8.26
N VAL A 316 1.77 -31.06 -9.13
CA VAL A 316 1.99 -31.16 -10.58
C VAL A 316 2.87 -30.01 -11.06
N LEU A 317 3.92 -30.32 -11.81
CA LEU A 317 4.84 -29.33 -12.38
C LEU A 317 4.87 -29.43 -13.89
N ILE A 318 4.50 -28.33 -14.56
CA ILE A 318 4.63 -28.16 -16.00
C ILE A 318 5.61 -27.01 -16.26
N PRO A 319 6.61 -27.18 -17.14
CA PRO A 319 7.43 -26.05 -17.56
C PRO A 319 6.56 -24.99 -18.24
N GLY A 320 6.53 -23.77 -17.71
CA GLY A 320 5.61 -22.71 -18.18
C GLY A 320 5.69 -22.40 -19.69
N HIS A 321 6.84 -22.64 -20.33
CA HIS A 321 7.00 -22.46 -21.79
C HIS A 321 6.38 -23.60 -22.65
N ARG A 322 5.80 -24.63 -22.02
CA ARG A 322 5.20 -25.81 -22.67
C ARG A 322 3.70 -25.95 -22.43
N ILE A 323 3.04 -24.97 -21.82
CA ILE A 323 1.60 -25.02 -21.51
C ILE A 323 0.78 -25.37 -22.76
N TYR A 324 1.12 -24.81 -23.92
CA TYR A 324 0.47 -25.13 -25.20
C TYR A 324 0.53 -26.62 -25.59
N GLU A 325 1.65 -27.32 -25.31
CA GLU A 325 1.83 -28.74 -25.65
C GLU A 325 0.84 -29.61 -24.87
N TYR A 326 0.59 -29.28 -23.61
CA TYR A 326 -0.34 -29.99 -22.74
C TYR A 326 -1.79 -29.64 -23.06
N TRP A 327 -2.03 -28.48 -23.66
CA TRP A 327 -3.34 -28.11 -24.16
C TRP A 327 -3.68 -28.79 -25.48
N ASP A 328 -2.76 -28.86 -26.44
CA ASP A 328 -3.05 -29.44 -27.75
C ASP A 328 -3.13 -30.98 -27.69
N ASP A 329 -2.36 -31.62 -26.80
CA ASP A 329 -2.47 -33.05 -26.52
C ASP A 329 -3.60 -33.34 -25.53
N LYS A 330 -4.73 -33.84 -26.05
CA LYS A 330 -5.91 -34.18 -25.24
C LYS A 330 -5.61 -35.16 -24.11
N SER A 331 -4.60 -36.03 -24.24
CA SER A 331 -4.22 -36.99 -23.19
C SER A 331 -3.51 -36.32 -22.01
N LYS A 332 -2.93 -35.12 -22.21
CA LYS A 332 -2.21 -34.34 -21.19
C LYS A 332 -3.05 -33.24 -20.55
N ARG A 333 -4.22 -32.92 -21.09
CA ARG A 333 -5.07 -31.84 -20.57
C ARG A 333 -5.47 -32.01 -19.12
N ASP A 334 -5.77 -33.23 -18.69
CA ASP A 334 -6.09 -33.50 -17.28
C ASP A 334 -4.91 -33.13 -16.35
N LEU A 335 -3.67 -33.34 -16.81
CA LEU A 335 -2.48 -32.95 -16.06
C LEU A 335 -2.33 -31.42 -16.02
N LEU A 336 -2.65 -30.72 -17.11
CA LEU A 336 -2.67 -29.24 -17.14
C LEU A 336 -3.77 -28.66 -16.23
N LEU A 337 -4.95 -29.28 -16.19
CA LEU A 337 -6.02 -28.87 -15.27
C LEU A 337 -5.61 -29.08 -13.81
N ARG A 338 -4.90 -30.17 -13.49
CA ARG A 338 -4.34 -30.39 -12.15
C ARG A 338 -3.25 -29.38 -11.80
N TYR A 339 -2.38 -29.04 -12.76
CA TYR A 339 -1.38 -27.98 -12.59
C TYR A 339 -2.04 -26.63 -12.22
N ALA A 340 -2.98 -26.14 -13.03
CA ALA A 340 -3.68 -24.87 -12.77
C ALA A 340 -4.52 -24.91 -11.47
N ARG A 341 -5.03 -26.09 -11.08
CA ARG A 341 -5.67 -26.30 -9.77
C ARG A 341 -4.66 -26.13 -8.63
N ASP A 342 -3.50 -26.76 -8.74
CA ASP A 342 -2.46 -26.70 -7.70
C ASP A 342 -1.93 -25.26 -7.54
N ASP A 343 -1.83 -24.49 -8.62
CA ASP A 343 -1.50 -23.05 -8.60
C ASP A 343 -2.49 -22.26 -7.74
N VAL A 344 -3.79 -22.32 -8.07
CA VAL A 344 -4.77 -21.52 -7.32
C VAL A 344 -4.92 -21.97 -5.86
N VAL A 345 -4.76 -23.27 -5.57
CA VAL A 345 -4.73 -23.80 -4.19
C VAL A 345 -3.55 -23.25 -3.42
N SER A 346 -2.37 -23.22 -4.05
CA SER A 346 -1.16 -22.69 -3.43
C SER A 346 -1.26 -21.18 -3.21
N THR A 347 -1.80 -20.44 -4.17
CA THR A 347 -2.08 -19.01 -4.05
C THR A 347 -3.04 -18.73 -2.88
N TYR A 348 -4.13 -19.49 -2.75
CA TYR A 348 -5.07 -19.34 -1.64
C TYR A 348 -4.41 -19.65 -0.29
N GLY A 349 -3.67 -20.76 -0.17
CA GLY A 349 -2.97 -21.12 1.07
C GLY A 349 -1.86 -20.13 1.44
N LEU A 350 -1.16 -19.56 0.47
CA LEU A 350 -0.21 -18.47 0.70
C LEU A 350 -0.92 -17.21 1.22
N ALA A 351 -2.11 -16.89 0.70
CA ALA A 351 -2.91 -15.77 1.17
C ALA A 351 -3.28 -15.93 2.66
N GLU A 352 -3.64 -17.14 3.10
CA GLU A 352 -3.92 -17.42 4.52
C GLU A 352 -2.72 -17.16 5.43
N LYS A 353 -1.49 -17.35 4.93
CA LYS A 353 -0.26 -17.07 5.68
C LYS A 353 0.16 -15.59 5.62
N LEU A 354 -0.03 -14.92 4.48
CA LEU A 354 0.57 -13.61 4.20
C LEU A 354 -0.40 -12.44 4.41
N LEU A 355 -1.70 -12.60 4.14
CA LEU A 355 -2.68 -11.52 4.28
C LEU A 355 -2.77 -10.95 5.71
N PRO A 356 -2.74 -11.77 6.79
CA PRO A 356 -2.75 -11.22 8.15
C PRO A 356 -1.61 -10.22 8.37
N PHE A 357 -0.40 -10.54 7.89
CA PHE A 357 0.75 -9.63 7.96
C PHE A 357 0.58 -8.40 7.07
N ALA A 358 0.13 -8.58 5.83
CA ALA A 358 -0.10 -7.49 4.87
C ALA A 358 -1.11 -6.45 5.41
N ILE A 359 -2.20 -6.92 6.04
CA ILE A 359 -3.19 -6.07 6.69
C ILE A 359 -2.57 -5.24 7.81
N GLN A 360 -1.70 -5.83 8.63
CA GLN A 360 -1.01 -5.08 9.70
C GLN A 360 0.01 -4.09 9.15
N LEU A 361 0.73 -4.44 8.08
CA LEU A 361 1.61 -3.48 7.40
C LEU A 361 0.83 -2.30 6.82
N SER A 362 -0.32 -2.54 6.18
CA SER A 362 -1.20 -1.49 5.67
C SER A 362 -1.69 -0.58 6.80
N SER A 363 -2.17 -1.19 7.90
CA SER A 363 -2.72 -0.45 9.03
C SER A 363 -1.70 0.44 9.76
N ILE A 364 -0.43 0.01 9.79
CA ILE A 364 0.67 0.74 10.43
C ILE A 364 1.25 1.79 9.47
N SER A 365 1.55 1.40 8.23
CA SER A 365 2.19 2.29 7.23
C SER A 365 1.27 3.42 6.79
N GLY A 366 -0.03 3.14 6.72
CA GLY A 366 -1.02 4.04 6.16
C GLY A 366 -1.19 3.91 4.64
N LEU A 367 -0.51 2.95 4.01
CA LEU A 367 -0.76 2.60 2.62
C LEU A 367 -1.95 1.64 2.48
N PRO A 368 -2.78 1.77 1.43
CA PRO A 368 -3.82 0.80 1.09
C PRO A 368 -3.28 -0.63 0.92
N LEU A 369 -4.15 -1.62 1.14
CA LEU A 369 -3.75 -3.03 1.15
C LEU A 369 -3.24 -3.53 -0.22
N ASP A 370 -3.74 -2.95 -1.32
CA ASP A 370 -3.27 -3.22 -2.68
C ASP A 370 -1.94 -2.55 -3.03
N GLN A 371 -1.52 -1.57 -2.24
CA GLN A 371 -0.28 -0.81 -2.43
C GLN A 371 0.84 -1.25 -1.49
N VAL A 372 0.52 -1.75 -0.30
CA VAL A 372 1.53 -1.97 0.74
C VAL A 372 2.60 -2.97 0.31
N GLY A 373 2.22 -4.09 -0.33
CA GLY A 373 3.16 -5.07 -0.86
C GLY A 373 3.94 -4.53 -2.05
N ALA A 374 3.26 -3.89 -3.02
CA ALA A 374 3.88 -3.36 -4.24
C ALA A 374 4.86 -2.20 -3.97
N SER A 375 4.63 -1.43 -2.92
CA SER A 375 5.52 -0.34 -2.51
C SER A 375 6.82 -0.87 -1.90
N SER A 376 7.92 -0.13 -2.10
CA SER A 376 9.19 -0.43 -1.44
C SER A 376 9.09 -0.23 0.07
N VAL A 377 9.95 -0.92 0.83
CA VAL A 377 10.08 -0.72 2.28
C VAL A 377 10.30 0.76 2.64
N GLY A 378 11.11 1.48 1.85
CA GLY A 378 11.35 2.92 2.03
C GLY A 378 10.08 3.75 1.88
N ALA A 379 9.27 3.49 0.85
CA ALA A 379 7.99 4.18 0.66
C ALA A 379 7.02 3.93 1.84
N ARG A 380 6.96 2.70 2.37
CA ARG A 380 6.13 2.41 3.56
C ARG A 380 6.54 3.24 4.77
N VAL A 381 7.86 3.41 4.99
CA VAL A 381 8.40 4.24 6.07
C VAL A 381 8.10 5.71 5.83
N GLU A 382 8.29 6.20 4.60
CA GLU A 382 8.00 7.58 4.19
C GLU A 382 6.55 7.96 4.50
N TRP A 383 5.59 7.10 4.14
CA TRP A 383 4.18 7.34 4.46
C TRP A 383 3.92 7.42 5.97
N MET A 384 4.58 6.60 6.79
CA MET A 384 4.47 6.71 8.25
C MET A 384 5.00 8.05 8.77
N ILE A 385 6.12 8.51 8.20
CA ILE A 385 6.71 9.81 8.50
C ILE A 385 5.74 10.93 8.11
N PHE A 386 5.07 10.87 6.96
CA PHE A 386 4.07 11.85 6.57
C PHE A 386 2.89 11.94 7.55
N TYR A 387 2.36 10.81 8.01
CA TYR A 387 1.32 10.83 9.04
C TYR A 387 1.78 11.52 10.33
N GLU A 388 3.03 11.32 10.73
CA GLU A 388 3.59 11.96 11.93
C GLU A 388 3.90 13.45 11.69
N ALA A 389 4.43 13.79 10.51
CA ALA A 389 4.72 15.17 10.10
C ALA A 389 3.46 16.04 10.15
N VAL A 390 2.36 15.54 9.58
CA VAL A 390 1.07 16.25 9.55
C VAL A 390 0.53 16.51 10.96
N LYS A 391 0.64 15.53 11.87
CA LYS A 391 0.26 15.73 13.28
C LYS A 391 1.07 16.81 13.98
N ARG A 392 2.34 16.98 13.60
CA ARG A 392 3.27 17.97 14.16
C ARG A 392 3.23 19.33 13.45
N GLY A 393 2.45 19.45 12.37
CA GLY A 393 2.46 20.62 11.49
C GLY A 393 3.78 20.80 10.73
N GLU A 394 4.54 19.73 10.56
CA GLU A 394 5.81 19.67 9.82
C GLU A 394 5.51 19.45 8.33
N LEU A 395 6.11 20.28 7.47
CA LEU A 395 6.00 20.17 6.02
C LEU A 395 6.93 19.08 5.50
N ALA A 396 6.44 18.29 4.54
CA ALA A 396 7.29 17.35 3.84
C ALA A 396 8.17 18.09 2.81
N PRO A 397 9.51 17.91 2.84
CA PRO A 397 10.39 18.45 1.82
C PRO A 397 10.19 17.72 0.49
N ASN A 398 10.55 18.37 -0.62
CA ASN A 398 10.60 17.73 -1.92
C ASN A 398 11.69 16.66 -1.96
N ARG A 399 11.45 15.59 -2.72
CA ARG A 399 12.45 14.54 -2.93
C ARG A 399 13.56 15.06 -3.85
N GLU A 400 14.80 14.94 -3.40
CA GLU A 400 15.99 15.22 -4.19
C GLU A 400 16.62 13.89 -4.64
N GLU A 401 16.85 13.72 -5.94
CA GLU A 401 17.68 12.62 -6.42
C GLU A 401 19.14 12.95 -6.13
N ARG A 402 19.76 12.16 -5.24
CA ARG A 402 21.18 12.26 -4.92
C ARG A 402 21.91 11.04 -5.49
N PRO A 403 23.12 11.21 -6.05
CA PRO A 403 23.94 10.07 -6.44
C PRO A 403 24.18 9.19 -5.21
N TYR A 404 24.15 7.87 -5.41
CA TYR A 404 24.42 6.93 -4.33
C TYR A 404 25.86 7.11 -3.84
N GLU A 405 26.01 7.53 -2.59
CA GLU A 405 27.30 7.63 -1.92
C GLU A 405 27.50 6.40 -1.01
N THR A 406 28.66 5.77 -1.13
CA THR A 406 29.03 4.68 -0.22
C THR A 406 29.43 5.27 1.13
N TYR A 407 28.64 4.99 2.16
CA TYR A 407 29.03 5.26 3.54
C TYR A 407 29.70 4.05 4.17
N LYS A 408 30.54 4.29 5.19
CA LYS A 408 31.18 3.22 5.95
C LYS A 408 30.08 2.41 6.65
N GLY A 409 29.87 1.18 6.19
CA GLY A 409 28.91 0.25 6.78
C GLY A 409 29.32 -0.21 8.18
N ALA A 410 28.54 -1.12 8.75
CA ALA A 410 28.86 -1.74 10.02
C ALA A 410 30.24 -2.42 9.99
N VAL A 411 30.96 -2.38 11.11
CA VAL A 411 32.20 -3.14 11.28
C VAL A 411 31.86 -4.63 11.22
N VAL A 412 32.39 -5.33 10.22
CA VAL A 412 32.27 -6.78 10.10
C VAL A 412 33.57 -7.39 10.62
N LEU A 413 33.48 -8.20 11.68
CA LEU A 413 34.61 -9.02 12.10
C LEU A 413 34.84 -10.10 11.04
N GLU A 414 36.08 -10.25 10.56
CA GLU A 414 36.39 -11.26 9.56
C GLU A 414 36.08 -12.66 10.13
N PRO A 415 35.19 -13.44 9.49
CA PRO A 415 34.89 -14.78 9.93
C PRO A 415 36.07 -15.70 9.64
N ARG A 416 36.28 -16.72 10.48
CA ARG A 416 37.20 -17.82 10.16
C ARG A 416 36.51 -18.78 9.20
N PRO A 417 36.94 -18.91 7.93
CA PRO A 417 36.28 -19.82 7.00
C PRO A 417 36.42 -21.28 7.46
N GLY A 418 35.34 -22.05 7.38
CA GLY A 418 35.34 -23.45 7.78
C GLY A 418 33.94 -23.95 8.12
N LEU A 419 33.82 -25.26 8.36
CA LEU A 419 32.64 -25.83 9.00
C LEU A 419 32.74 -25.55 10.50
N HIS A 420 31.68 -25.00 11.07
CA HIS A 420 31.58 -24.76 12.50
C HIS A 420 30.31 -25.43 13.02
N GLU A 421 30.40 -26.04 14.19
CA GLU A 421 29.30 -26.67 14.90
C GLU A 421 28.96 -25.84 16.15
N ASP A 422 27.75 -26.02 16.70
CA ASP A 422 27.30 -25.38 17.95
C ASP A 422 27.39 -23.84 17.98
N ILE A 423 26.97 -23.19 16.89
CA ILE A 423 26.95 -21.73 16.78
C ILE A 423 25.78 -21.10 17.55
N ALA A 424 26.09 -20.18 18.46
CA ALA A 424 25.11 -19.30 19.09
C ALA A 424 25.08 -17.91 18.41
N VAL A 425 23.89 -17.43 18.04
CA VAL A 425 23.69 -16.10 17.46
C VAL A 425 23.15 -15.16 18.53
N ILE A 426 23.92 -14.13 18.88
CA ILE A 426 23.53 -13.09 19.84
C ILE A 426 23.29 -11.80 19.06
N ASP A 427 22.07 -11.27 19.13
CA ASP A 427 21.65 -10.06 18.40
C ASP A 427 21.17 -8.97 19.35
N PHE A 428 21.43 -7.71 19.01
CA PHE A 428 20.91 -6.57 19.75
C PHE A 428 19.46 -6.32 19.35
N SER A 429 18.56 -6.35 20.34
CA SER A 429 17.15 -6.02 20.11
C SER A 429 16.99 -4.55 19.69
N SER A 430 16.76 -4.31 18.39
CA SER A 430 16.44 -2.98 17.83
C SER A 430 17.51 -1.91 18.10
N MET A 431 18.78 -2.23 17.87
CA MET A 431 19.92 -1.33 18.11
C MET A 431 19.74 0.06 17.49
N TYR A 432 19.46 0.16 16.19
CA TYR A 432 19.34 1.47 15.51
C TYR A 432 18.18 2.32 16.03
N PRO A 433 16.94 1.80 16.15
CA PRO A 433 15.87 2.52 16.84
C PRO A 433 16.26 3.03 18.23
N SER A 434 16.93 2.20 19.03
CA SER A 434 17.37 2.58 20.39
C SER A 434 18.40 3.72 20.37
N ILE A 435 19.37 3.70 19.45
CA ILE A 435 20.35 4.78 19.27
C ILE A 435 19.65 6.08 18.88
N MET A 436 18.76 6.02 17.88
CA MET A 436 18.04 7.20 17.39
C MET A 436 17.19 7.84 18.50
N MET A 437 16.46 7.03 19.29
CA MET A 437 15.67 7.53 20.40
C MET A 437 16.54 8.07 21.56
N LYS A 438 17.64 7.39 21.91
CA LYS A 438 18.49 7.79 23.04
C LYS A 438 19.20 9.11 22.80
N TYR A 439 19.71 9.32 21.58
CA TYR A 439 20.48 10.51 21.21
C TYR A 439 19.69 11.51 20.36
N ASN A 440 18.35 11.35 20.33
CA ASN A 440 17.43 12.23 19.62
C ASN A 440 17.84 12.48 18.16
N VAL A 441 18.24 11.44 17.43
CA VAL A 441 18.78 11.55 16.06
C VAL A 441 17.63 11.70 15.07
N SER A 442 17.53 12.87 14.45
CA SER A 442 16.50 13.22 13.46
C SER A 442 16.92 14.41 12.60
N PRO A 443 16.49 14.53 11.33
CA PRO A 443 16.81 15.70 10.49
C PRO A 443 16.42 17.04 11.14
N ASP A 444 15.27 17.09 11.80
CA ASP A 444 14.74 18.28 12.48
C ASP A 444 15.44 18.61 13.80
N THR A 445 16.38 17.77 14.24
CA THR A 445 17.20 17.99 15.44
C THR A 445 18.67 18.22 15.12
N LEU A 446 19.07 18.03 13.85
CA LEU A 446 20.42 18.26 13.37
C LEU A 446 20.78 19.75 13.47
N VAL A 447 21.96 20.05 14.01
CA VAL A 447 22.50 21.41 14.10
C VAL A 447 23.72 21.52 13.20
N ILE A 448 23.67 22.48 12.27
CA ILE A 448 24.82 22.88 11.45
C ILE A 448 25.52 24.04 12.16
N GLY A 449 26.76 23.83 12.61
CA GLY A 449 27.53 24.82 13.36
C GLY A 449 27.69 24.47 14.85
N ASP A 450 27.93 25.49 15.67
CA ASP A 450 28.21 25.31 17.10
C ASP A 450 26.94 25.04 17.91
N CYS A 451 27.06 24.13 18.87
CA CYS A 451 25.99 23.84 19.83
C CYS A 451 26.60 23.54 21.20
N ASN A 452 26.19 24.29 22.22
CA ASN A 452 26.70 24.16 23.59
C ASN A 452 26.11 22.94 24.33
N ASP A 453 24.87 22.55 24.04
CA ASP A 453 24.16 21.45 24.70
C ASP A 453 23.51 20.49 23.70
N CYS A 454 24.35 19.81 22.92
CA CYS A 454 23.93 18.80 21.95
C CYS A 454 24.55 17.43 22.25
N TYR A 455 23.91 16.38 21.76
CA TYR A 455 24.60 15.12 21.55
C TYR A 455 25.53 15.26 20.34
N VAL A 456 26.73 14.70 20.44
CA VAL A 456 27.73 14.71 19.36
C VAL A 456 27.93 13.27 18.91
N ALA A 457 27.68 13.02 17.63
CA ALA A 457 27.89 11.71 17.04
C ALA A 457 29.39 11.37 17.01
N PRO A 458 29.78 10.13 17.36
CA PRO A 458 31.16 9.69 17.24
C PRO A 458 31.60 9.69 15.77
N GLU A 459 32.89 9.87 15.52
CA GLU A 459 33.55 9.88 14.20
C GLU A 459 33.28 11.09 13.29
N ASN A 460 32.02 11.49 13.09
CA ASN A 460 31.67 12.54 12.11
C ASN A 460 31.28 13.90 12.73
N ASN A 461 31.24 14.01 14.06
CA ASN A 461 30.98 15.24 14.81
C ASN A 461 29.63 15.93 14.50
N TYR A 462 28.66 15.21 13.89
CA TYR A 462 27.31 15.75 13.75
C TYR A 462 26.69 16.01 15.13
N ARG A 463 25.97 17.12 15.24
CA ARG A 463 25.38 17.59 16.50
C ARG A 463 23.86 17.50 16.43
N PHE A 464 23.25 16.91 17.44
CA PHE A 464 21.81 16.76 17.56
C PHE A 464 21.30 17.41 18.85
N ARG A 465 20.25 18.22 18.76
CA ARG A 465 19.63 18.85 19.92
C ARG A 465 19.11 17.79 20.88
N LYS A 466 19.30 17.99 22.18
CA LYS A 466 18.73 17.10 23.22
C LYS A 466 17.22 17.27 23.37
N THR A 467 16.72 18.48 23.15
CA THR A 467 15.31 18.85 23.19
C THR A 467 15.00 19.92 22.13
N PRO A 468 13.76 20.01 21.63
CA PRO A 468 12.63 19.07 21.83
C PRO A 468 12.87 17.70 21.14
N GLU A 469 12.00 16.73 21.41
CA GLU A 469 12.06 15.42 20.75
C GLU A 469 11.85 15.57 19.23
N GLY A 470 12.75 14.96 18.46
CA GLY A 470 12.70 14.98 17.00
C GLY A 470 11.56 14.15 16.42
N LEU A 471 11.28 14.35 15.13
CA LEU A 471 10.25 13.62 14.40
C LEU A 471 10.51 12.10 14.41
N TYR A 472 11.71 11.67 14.06
CA TYR A 472 12.03 10.24 13.97
C TYR A 472 12.04 9.54 15.34
N PRO A 473 12.73 10.05 16.38
CA PRO A 473 12.68 9.52 17.74
C PRO A 473 11.26 9.38 18.28
N GLY A 474 10.41 10.39 18.08
CA GLY A 474 9.03 10.34 18.56
C GLY A 474 8.18 9.31 17.82
N LEU A 475 8.33 9.18 16.49
CA LEU A 475 7.66 8.11 15.74
C LEU A 475 8.12 6.72 16.20
N LEU A 476 9.42 6.52 16.39
CA LEU A 476 9.97 5.26 16.90
C LEU A 476 9.43 4.92 18.29
N ARG A 477 9.29 5.91 19.18
CA ARG A 477 8.70 5.73 20.50
C ARG A 477 7.26 5.24 20.40
N VAL A 478 6.45 5.84 19.54
CA VAL A 478 5.07 5.40 19.27
C VAL A 478 5.07 3.94 18.82
N LEU A 479 5.93 3.55 17.88
CA LEU A 479 5.99 2.15 17.39
C LEU A 479 6.40 1.15 18.47
N VAL A 480 7.41 1.48 19.27
CA VAL A 480 7.90 0.61 20.36
C VAL A 480 6.83 0.46 21.44
N GLU A 481 6.17 1.55 21.83
CA GLU A 481 5.09 1.52 22.81
C GLU A 481 3.86 0.76 22.31
N SER A 482 3.45 0.98 21.06
CA SER A 482 2.41 0.20 20.41
C SER A 482 2.75 -1.29 20.40
N ARG A 483 4.00 -1.64 20.10
CA ARG A 483 4.45 -3.04 20.07
C ARG A 483 4.39 -3.67 21.46
N ARG A 484 4.80 -2.93 22.50
CA ARG A 484 4.68 -3.37 23.90
C ARG A 484 3.22 -3.63 24.27
N LYS A 485 2.31 -2.69 23.99
CA LYS A 485 0.86 -2.83 24.24
C LYS A 485 0.28 -4.06 23.56
N VAL A 486 0.63 -4.30 22.29
CA VAL A 486 0.18 -5.49 21.54
C VAL A 486 0.69 -6.78 22.20
N ARG A 487 1.96 -6.84 22.59
CA ARG A 487 2.52 -8.01 23.29
C ARG A 487 1.88 -8.26 24.66
N ASP A 488 1.47 -7.21 25.35
CA ASP A 488 0.73 -7.35 26.61
C ASP A 488 -0.69 -7.86 26.35
N LEU A 489 -1.38 -7.36 25.31
CA LEU A 489 -2.69 -7.84 24.90
C LEU A 489 -2.67 -9.32 24.46
N MET A 490 -1.61 -9.76 23.77
CA MET A 490 -1.42 -11.16 23.36
C MET A 490 -1.49 -12.14 24.53
N LYS A 491 -1.09 -11.74 25.75
CA LYS A 491 -1.12 -12.61 26.93
C LYS A 491 -2.53 -13.00 27.36
N ASN A 492 -3.55 -12.28 26.90
CA ASN A 492 -4.95 -12.55 27.21
C ASN A 492 -5.56 -13.61 26.29
N TYR A 493 -4.83 -14.08 25.28
CA TYR A 493 -5.31 -15.05 24.30
C TYR A 493 -4.46 -16.32 24.33
N PRO A 494 -5.06 -17.52 24.14
CA PRO A 494 -4.29 -18.74 23.96
C PRO A 494 -3.33 -18.61 22.77
N GLU A 495 -2.11 -19.12 22.94
CA GLU A 495 -1.12 -19.19 21.88
C GLU A 495 -1.71 -19.92 20.66
N ASN A 496 -1.47 -19.40 19.46
CA ASN A 496 -2.02 -19.87 18.19
C ASN A 496 -3.55 -19.76 18.00
N SER A 497 -4.29 -19.12 18.93
CA SER A 497 -5.68 -18.74 18.63
C SER A 497 -5.73 -17.70 17.49
N PRO A 498 -6.84 -17.58 16.73
CA PRO A 498 -6.94 -16.62 15.62
C PRO A 498 -6.60 -15.18 16.04
N ASP A 499 -7.09 -14.74 17.20
CA ASP A 499 -6.79 -13.42 17.76
C ASP A 499 -5.30 -13.29 18.13
N TRP A 500 -4.70 -14.33 18.72
CA TRP A 500 -3.28 -14.34 19.04
C TRP A 500 -2.41 -14.24 17.79
N VAL A 501 -2.74 -14.99 16.72
CA VAL A 501 -2.02 -14.95 15.44
C VAL A 501 -2.06 -13.55 14.84
N LEU A 502 -3.24 -12.92 14.83
CA LEU A 502 -3.39 -11.55 14.33
C LEU A 502 -2.54 -10.54 15.12
N LEU A 503 -2.57 -10.63 16.45
CA LEU A 503 -1.75 -9.77 17.32
C LEU A 503 -0.25 -10.05 17.17
N ASN A 504 0.14 -11.31 16.95
CA ASN A 504 1.52 -11.69 16.67
C ASN A 504 2.01 -11.06 15.35
N GLU A 505 1.19 -11.09 14.31
CA GLU A 505 1.50 -10.41 13.05
C GLU A 505 1.58 -8.89 13.21
N ARG A 506 0.73 -8.31 14.07
CA ARG A 506 0.80 -6.88 14.39
C ARG A 506 2.10 -6.50 15.10
N GLN A 507 2.54 -7.28 16.10
CA GLN A 507 3.82 -7.00 16.76
C GLN A 507 5.01 -7.20 15.81
N ARG A 508 4.92 -8.15 14.88
CA ARG A 508 5.93 -8.38 13.84
C ARG A 508 6.01 -7.18 12.89
N ALA A 509 4.89 -6.71 12.37
CA ALA A 509 4.81 -5.56 11.48
C ALA A 509 5.37 -4.29 12.15
N LEU A 510 5.03 -4.03 13.42
CA LEU A 510 5.61 -2.91 14.19
C LEU A 510 7.13 -3.02 14.32
N LYS A 511 7.65 -4.23 14.58
CA LYS A 511 9.11 -4.48 14.65
C LYS A 511 9.78 -4.18 13.30
N VAL A 512 9.21 -4.70 12.22
CA VAL A 512 9.75 -4.54 10.86
C VAL A 512 9.80 -3.06 10.48
N MET A 513 8.70 -2.31 10.67
CA MET A 513 8.64 -0.89 10.33
C MET A 513 9.59 -0.04 11.19
N ALA A 514 9.72 -0.34 12.49
CA ALA A 514 10.67 0.36 13.36
C ALA A 514 12.12 0.14 12.91
N ASN A 515 12.49 -1.09 12.56
CA ASN A 515 13.84 -1.41 12.09
C ASN A 515 14.12 -0.82 10.69
N ALA A 516 13.12 -0.81 9.81
CA ALA A 516 13.21 -0.26 8.45
C ALA A 516 13.52 1.24 8.43
N MET A 517 13.14 1.98 9.49
CA MET A 517 13.36 3.42 9.58
C MET A 517 14.84 3.81 9.51
N TYR A 518 15.74 2.97 10.04
CA TYR A 518 17.18 3.17 9.88
C TYR A 518 17.61 3.05 8.41
N GLY A 519 17.17 1.98 7.73
CA GLY A 519 17.49 1.76 6.33
C GLY A 519 16.99 2.90 5.43
N TYR A 520 15.80 3.43 5.74
CA TYR A 520 15.24 4.61 5.06
C TYR A 520 16.12 5.86 5.22
N CYS A 521 16.74 6.08 6.38
CA CYS A 521 17.59 7.26 6.58
C CYS A 521 18.88 7.25 5.73
N GLY A 522 19.27 6.09 5.20
CA GLY A 522 20.41 5.96 4.30
C GLY A 522 20.03 5.87 2.81
N TRP A 523 18.73 5.92 2.50
CA TRP A 523 18.17 5.99 1.14
C TRP A 523 17.87 7.44 0.79
#